data_AF-A0A7J0FHD3-F1
#
_entry.id   AF-A0A7J0FHD3-F1
#
_cell.length_a   1.000
_cell.length_b   1.000
_cell.length_c   1.000
_cell.angle_alpha   90.00
_cell.angle_beta   90.00
_cell.angle_gamma   90.00
#
_symmetry.space_group_name_H-M   'P 1'
#
loop_
_entity.id
_entity.type
_entity.pdbx_description
1 polymer ?
#
loop_
_entity_poly.entity_id
_entity_poly.type
_entity_poly.pdbx_seq_one_letter_code
_entity_poly.pdbx_strand_id
1 'polypeptide(L)'
;MVSKAWRIIPRPLLETILNNHAKTHRVHQPLLLHGPRGVGKTSLILHRVLNKWNTGPHITGYVDFAQSIEDHHPQHGHSFPWTSWSGCPPPTLPTLRTQLENCLESMAEKGVSLGTISSQQIFTTLNKWHGLNTALRRILQSNAPTRSKTAVSDKASSSVLWCRAVCALSARLNANEIDGVLGSGVKGRNVSVEETSHFREAVVALRLAKEVIRMQQGWRDNAVKHLNRIGGFSRTLANSATDWPFLLLDLLSSASEIDYFQPKLVLNNIEVLKQAVLTDDSTVSGSMYHDSLLWRIIALGANESCLPVILVTSDSYYSDQAFIDFGYPEIFISRETFGWTPQEAKMHMVPDYFSQSEWNVVVEVLGPSPRHLFELYALKQSNFYQRVLDEKGSTFEDIVDAYLAFLQVTVVNPAMDKALSLLQKFANDARNGKIPEDRLQFGAPWRHPPRTDNPALCLEWAKLQLLDFVQSLVNAEFGVNYLGDHSLEILDDPSSVALLEVFPYYSLMKLKKPKADGFSFVKKLLISWFALCPKGPILHSPRISGYSKMSCEMACPGADANELSEPAPVLVAASYTGP
;
A
#
# COMPACT_ATOMS: atom_id res chain seq x y z
N MET A 1 12.84 -0.44 -35.68
CA MET A 1 12.24 -0.34 -34.33
C MET A 1 11.04 -1.27 -34.28
N VAL A 2 11.04 -2.28 -33.41
CA VAL A 2 9.82 -3.07 -33.19
C VAL A 2 8.83 -2.15 -32.46
N SER A 3 7.83 -1.67 -33.20
CA SER A 3 6.75 -0.77 -32.73
C SER A 3 5.69 -1.50 -31.89
N LYS A 4 5.97 -2.72 -31.45
CA LYS A 4 5.00 -3.59 -30.80
C LYS A 4 4.93 -3.27 -29.32
N ALA A 5 3.75 -2.90 -28.85
CA ALA A 5 3.48 -2.70 -27.44
C ALA A 5 3.72 -3.99 -26.65
N TRP A 6 4.26 -3.85 -25.43
CA TRP A 6 4.43 -4.97 -24.49
C TRP A 6 3.10 -5.71 -24.32
N ARG A 7 3.13 -7.03 -24.43
CA ARG A 7 1.92 -7.85 -24.33
C ARG A 7 1.37 -7.78 -22.90
N ILE A 8 0.09 -7.46 -22.75
CA ILE A 8 -0.61 -7.53 -21.45
C ILE A 8 -0.96 -9.00 -21.21
N ILE A 9 -0.39 -9.58 -20.15
CA ILE A 9 -0.50 -11.01 -19.88
C ILE A 9 -1.69 -11.30 -18.97
N PRO A 10 -2.54 -12.29 -19.31
CA PRO A 10 -3.65 -12.70 -18.46
C PRO A 10 -3.15 -13.32 -17.15
N ARG A 11 -3.85 -13.04 -16.05
CA ARG A 11 -3.61 -13.65 -14.74
C ARG A 11 -4.92 -14.25 -14.21
N PRO A 12 -5.42 -15.37 -14.78
CA PRO A 12 -6.79 -15.84 -14.55
C PRO A 12 -7.18 -16.00 -13.08
N LEU A 13 -6.28 -16.53 -12.25
CA LEU A 13 -6.54 -16.70 -10.81
C LEU A 13 -6.68 -15.35 -10.09
N LEU A 14 -5.73 -14.43 -10.29
CA LEU A 14 -5.76 -13.10 -9.67
C LEU A 14 -6.96 -12.30 -10.17
N GLU A 15 -7.26 -12.36 -11.46
CA GLU A 15 -8.45 -11.73 -12.03
C GLU A 15 -9.73 -12.29 -11.44
N THR A 16 -9.81 -13.60 -11.23
CA THR A 16 -10.98 -14.22 -10.62
C THR A 16 -11.16 -13.72 -9.19
N ILE A 17 -10.08 -13.66 -8.40
CA ILE A 17 -10.13 -13.15 -7.02
C ILE A 17 -10.55 -11.67 -7.00
N LEU A 18 -9.90 -10.83 -7.82
CA LEU A 18 -10.23 -9.41 -7.94
C LEU A 18 -11.69 -9.21 -8.37
N ASN A 19 -12.16 -9.96 -9.36
CA ASN A 19 -13.55 -9.88 -9.83
C ASN A 19 -14.54 -10.38 -8.78
N ASN A 20 -14.23 -11.45 -8.05
CA ASN A 20 -15.10 -11.94 -6.99
C ASN A 20 -15.23 -10.92 -5.87
N HIS A 21 -14.11 -10.32 -5.45
CA HIS A 21 -14.11 -9.26 -4.44
C HIS A 21 -14.88 -8.02 -4.92
N ALA A 22 -14.66 -7.60 -6.16
CA ALA A 22 -15.32 -6.43 -6.74
C ALA A 22 -16.82 -6.65 -7.00
N LYS A 23 -17.25 -7.86 -7.37
CA LYS A 23 -18.67 -8.18 -7.63
C LYS A 23 -19.54 -8.05 -6.39
N THR A 24 -19.00 -8.34 -5.21
CA THR A 24 -19.73 -8.19 -3.96
C THR A 24 -19.99 -6.71 -3.69
N HIS A 25 -21.22 -6.33 -3.40
CA HIS A 25 -21.60 -4.92 -3.18
C HIS A 25 -21.13 -4.38 -1.81
N ARG A 26 -20.91 -5.26 -0.83
CA ARG A 26 -20.30 -4.98 0.49
C ARG A 26 -19.40 -6.12 0.93
N VAL A 27 -18.30 -5.82 1.60
CA VAL A 27 -17.27 -6.77 2.04
C VAL A 27 -16.83 -6.46 3.47
N HIS A 28 -16.37 -7.49 4.17
CA HIS A 28 -15.89 -7.35 5.55
C HIS A 28 -14.43 -6.93 5.65
N GLN A 29 -13.64 -7.18 4.61
CA GLN A 29 -12.20 -6.98 4.60
C GLN A 29 -11.77 -6.30 3.31
N PRO A 30 -10.85 -5.32 3.35
CA PRO A 30 -10.18 -4.83 2.16
C PRO A 30 -9.30 -5.92 1.53
N LEU A 31 -9.16 -5.89 0.20
CA LEU A 31 -8.24 -6.75 -0.53
C LEU A 31 -6.90 -6.05 -0.72
N LEU A 32 -5.81 -6.70 -0.35
CA LEU A 32 -4.46 -6.19 -0.52
C LEU A 32 -3.77 -6.94 -1.65
N LEU A 33 -3.54 -6.25 -2.78
CA LEU A 33 -2.78 -6.75 -3.91
C LEU A 33 -1.35 -6.21 -3.84
N HIS A 34 -0.46 -7.00 -3.25
CA HIS A 34 0.95 -6.66 -3.13
C HIS A 34 1.82 -7.49 -4.08
N GLY A 35 3.06 -7.07 -4.29
CA GLY A 35 3.99 -7.69 -5.23
C GLY A 35 5.13 -6.75 -5.58
N PRO A 36 6.22 -7.21 -6.22
CA PRO A 36 7.25 -6.31 -6.72
C PRO A 36 6.70 -5.30 -7.73
N ARG A 37 7.41 -4.19 -7.93
CA ARG A 37 7.13 -3.31 -9.07
C ARG A 37 7.38 -4.06 -10.38
N GLY A 38 6.57 -3.76 -11.39
CA GLY A 38 6.73 -4.33 -12.73
C GLY A 38 6.10 -5.69 -12.96
N VAL A 39 5.54 -6.35 -11.94
CA VAL A 39 4.83 -7.64 -12.14
C VAL A 39 3.45 -7.51 -12.76
N GLY A 40 3.06 -6.31 -13.20
CA GLY A 40 1.83 -6.08 -13.95
C GLY A 40 0.57 -5.89 -13.11
N LYS A 41 0.66 -5.59 -11.80
CA LYS A 41 -0.52 -5.33 -10.93
C LYS A 41 -1.39 -4.18 -11.46
N THR A 42 -0.79 -3.01 -11.68
CA THR A 42 -1.49 -1.84 -12.19
C THR A 42 -2.00 -2.07 -13.60
N SER A 43 -1.21 -2.71 -14.48
CA SER A 43 -1.65 -3.06 -15.84
C SER A 43 -2.82 -4.03 -15.85
N LEU A 44 -2.85 -5.00 -14.93
CA LEU A 44 -3.96 -5.92 -14.72
C LEU A 44 -5.24 -5.14 -14.38
N ILE A 45 -5.13 -4.20 -13.44
CA ILE A 45 -6.25 -3.35 -13.02
C ILE A 45 -6.73 -2.49 -14.19
N LEU A 46 -5.87 -1.61 -14.69
CA LEU A 46 -6.24 -0.60 -15.67
C LEU A 46 -6.74 -1.18 -16.99
N HIS A 47 -6.07 -2.22 -17.52
CA HIS A 47 -6.34 -2.69 -18.88
C HIS A 47 -7.22 -3.92 -18.97
N ARG A 48 -7.40 -4.70 -17.88
CA ARG A 48 -8.18 -5.94 -17.94
C ARG A 48 -9.48 -5.92 -17.14
N VAL A 49 -9.50 -5.28 -15.98
CA VAL A 49 -10.66 -5.35 -15.07
C VAL A 49 -11.39 -4.02 -14.90
N LEU A 50 -10.67 -2.89 -14.91
CA LEU A 50 -11.27 -1.58 -14.61
C LEU A 50 -12.41 -1.20 -15.57
N ASN A 51 -12.25 -1.44 -16.88
CA ASN A 51 -13.33 -1.19 -17.84
C ASN A 51 -14.58 -2.00 -17.53
N LYS A 52 -14.43 -3.27 -17.12
CA LYS A 52 -15.56 -4.13 -16.75
C LYS A 52 -16.19 -3.69 -15.44
N TRP A 53 -15.39 -3.23 -14.48
CA TRP A 53 -15.90 -2.69 -13.22
C TRP A 53 -16.57 -1.31 -13.35
N ASN A 54 -16.56 -0.72 -14.55
CA ASN A 54 -17.33 0.47 -14.90
C ASN A 54 -18.46 0.17 -15.90
N THR A 55 -18.79 -1.12 -16.10
CA THR A 55 -19.96 -1.54 -16.90
C THR A 55 -21.08 -2.03 -15.99
N GLY A 56 -22.33 -1.65 -16.29
CA GLY A 56 -23.50 -1.98 -15.47
C GLY A 56 -23.70 -1.05 -14.26
N PRO A 57 -24.29 -1.52 -13.14
CA PRO A 57 -24.52 -0.72 -11.92
C PRO A 57 -23.24 -0.41 -11.13
N HIS A 58 -22.08 -0.85 -11.63
CA HIS A 58 -20.80 -0.70 -10.97
C HIS A 58 -20.19 0.68 -11.25
N ILE A 59 -19.65 1.30 -10.20
CA ILE A 59 -18.78 2.47 -10.30
C ILE A 59 -17.47 2.16 -9.60
N THR A 60 -16.35 2.47 -10.24
CA THR A 60 -15.03 2.28 -9.64
C THR A 60 -14.32 3.62 -9.49
N GLY A 61 -14.02 4.00 -8.24
CA GLY A 61 -13.03 5.02 -7.94
C GLY A 61 -11.63 4.44 -8.08
N TYR A 62 -10.75 5.12 -8.81
CA TYR A 62 -9.35 4.75 -8.94
C TYR A 62 -8.50 5.95 -8.55
N VAL A 63 -7.69 5.79 -7.51
CA VAL A 63 -6.74 6.80 -7.04
C VAL A 63 -5.34 6.23 -7.17
N ASP A 64 -4.45 6.93 -7.86
CA ASP A 64 -3.02 6.61 -7.91
C ASP A 64 -2.23 7.69 -7.17
N PHE A 65 -1.81 7.40 -5.95
CA PHE A 65 -1.07 8.38 -5.14
C PHE A 65 0.30 8.72 -5.71
N ALA A 66 0.85 7.90 -6.61
CA ALA A 66 2.09 8.22 -7.28
C ALA A 66 1.92 9.20 -8.46
N GLN A 67 0.68 9.45 -8.90
CA GLN A 67 0.39 10.38 -10.01
C GLN A 67 0.90 11.80 -9.74
N SER A 68 0.98 12.21 -8.46
CA SER A 68 1.50 13.53 -8.07
C SER A 68 3.01 13.68 -8.23
N ILE A 69 3.75 12.60 -8.50
CA ILE A 69 5.21 12.65 -8.69
C ILE A 69 5.46 12.81 -10.20
N GLU A 70 5.27 14.04 -10.69
CA GLU A 70 5.11 14.30 -12.13
C GLU A 70 6.29 13.81 -12.98
N ASP A 71 7.51 14.13 -12.56
CA ASP A 71 8.78 13.76 -13.23
C ASP A 71 8.98 12.24 -13.37
N HIS A 72 8.17 11.46 -12.66
CA HIS A 72 8.34 10.05 -12.43
C HIS A 72 7.05 9.25 -12.70
N HIS A 73 5.98 9.84 -13.24
CA HIS A 73 4.75 9.08 -13.44
C HIS A 73 4.47 8.80 -14.93
N PRO A 74 4.10 7.56 -15.32
CA PRO A 74 3.83 7.19 -16.72
C PRO A 74 2.76 8.03 -17.41
N GLN A 75 1.80 8.53 -16.65
CA GLN A 75 0.72 9.39 -17.18
C GLN A 75 1.25 10.70 -17.77
N HIS A 76 2.42 11.16 -17.33
CA HIS A 76 3.04 12.41 -17.80
C HIS A 76 4.10 12.16 -18.88
N GLY A 77 4.12 10.97 -19.49
CA GLY A 77 5.06 10.63 -20.56
C GLY A 77 6.46 10.23 -20.09
N HIS A 78 6.68 10.17 -18.77
CA HIS A 78 7.93 9.67 -18.21
C HIS A 78 7.94 8.14 -18.18
N SER A 79 9.12 7.54 -18.39
CA SER A 79 9.29 6.10 -18.19
C SER A 79 9.01 5.77 -16.73
N PHE A 80 8.28 4.67 -16.47
CA PHE A 80 8.11 4.11 -15.12
C PHE A 80 9.45 4.17 -14.37
N PRO A 81 9.57 4.96 -13.29
CA PRO A 81 10.68 4.82 -12.40
C PRO A 81 10.36 3.59 -11.58
N TRP A 82 11.08 2.54 -11.92
CA TRP A 82 11.10 1.32 -11.17
C TRP A 82 11.90 1.48 -9.86
N THR A 83 12.48 2.66 -9.60
CA THR A 83 12.96 3.07 -8.28
C THR A 83 11.79 3.08 -7.30
N SER A 84 12.06 2.82 -6.02
CA SER A 84 11.04 2.96 -4.98
C SER A 84 10.52 4.40 -4.97
N TRP A 85 9.22 4.61 -4.71
CA TRP A 85 8.67 5.97 -4.50
C TRP A 85 9.40 6.67 -3.35
N SER A 86 9.99 5.91 -2.42
CA SER A 86 10.84 6.42 -1.34
C SER A 86 12.16 7.05 -1.79
N GLY A 87 12.58 6.83 -3.04
CA GLY A 87 13.75 7.48 -3.63
C GLY A 87 13.39 8.73 -4.44
N CYS A 88 12.10 8.97 -4.68
CA CYS A 88 11.60 10.17 -5.33
C CYS A 88 11.32 11.26 -4.27
N PRO A 89 11.33 12.55 -4.65
CA PRO A 89 10.82 13.60 -3.79
C PRO A 89 9.39 13.26 -3.34
N PRO A 90 9.13 13.19 -2.02
CA PRO A 90 7.82 12.81 -1.51
C PRO A 90 6.80 13.89 -1.88
N PRO A 91 5.60 13.50 -2.35
CA PRO A 91 4.54 14.46 -2.63
C PRO A 91 3.95 15.02 -1.34
N THR A 92 3.28 16.17 -1.47
CA THR A 92 2.65 16.86 -0.34
C THR A 92 1.36 16.15 0.09
N LEU A 93 1.14 15.98 1.40
CA LEU A 93 -0.08 15.36 1.93
C LEU A 93 -1.37 16.04 1.49
N PRO A 94 -1.50 17.39 1.45
CA PRO A 94 -2.73 18.04 0.96
C PRO A 94 -3.10 17.66 -0.47
N THR A 95 -2.11 17.48 -1.36
CA THR A 95 -2.34 17.05 -2.75
C THR A 95 -2.90 15.65 -2.80
N LEU A 96 -2.28 14.69 -2.09
CA LEU A 96 -2.75 13.30 -2.04
C LEU A 96 -4.14 13.18 -1.39
N ARG A 97 -4.36 13.93 -0.30
CA ARG A 97 -5.67 14.04 0.36
C ARG A 97 -6.72 14.54 -0.62
N THR A 98 -6.42 15.61 -1.36
CA THR A 98 -7.35 16.19 -2.35
C THR A 98 -7.66 15.20 -3.46
N GLN A 99 -6.69 14.42 -3.95
CA GLN A 99 -6.92 13.36 -4.94
C GLN A 99 -7.92 12.32 -4.43
N LEU A 100 -7.73 11.84 -3.20
CA LEU A 100 -8.66 10.88 -2.57
C LEU A 100 -10.05 11.48 -2.36
N GLU A 101 -10.13 12.68 -1.76
CA GLU A 101 -11.40 13.36 -1.49
C GLU A 101 -12.18 13.62 -2.78
N ASN A 102 -11.53 14.12 -3.83
CA ASN A 102 -12.18 14.37 -5.12
C ASN A 102 -12.71 13.08 -5.76
N CYS A 103 -11.97 11.98 -5.68
CA CYS A 103 -12.43 10.70 -6.20
C CYS A 103 -13.69 10.22 -5.45
N LEU A 104 -13.66 10.24 -4.12
CA LEU A 104 -14.79 9.82 -3.29
C LEU A 104 -16.00 10.75 -3.45
N GLU A 105 -15.77 12.06 -3.57
CA GLU A 105 -16.81 13.06 -3.86
C GLU A 105 -17.49 12.77 -5.20
N SER A 106 -16.71 12.54 -6.26
CA SER A 106 -17.26 12.21 -7.58
C SER A 106 -18.10 10.92 -7.55
N MET A 107 -17.69 9.91 -6.79
CA MET A 107 -18.48 8.70 -6.59
C MET A 107 -19.77 8.98 -5.82
N ALA A 108 -19.73 9.80 -4.77
CA ALA A 108 -20.90 10.17 -3.98
C ALA A 108 -21.88 11.02 -4.80
N GLU A 109 -21.39 11.97 -5.60
CA GLU A 109 -22.19 12.74 -6.55
C GLU A 109 -22.86 11.84 -7.58
N LYS A 110 -22.17 10.79 -8.06
CA LYS A 110 -22.81 9.78 -8.91
C LYS A 110 -23.93 9.04 -8.17
N GLY A 111 -23.73 8.64 -6.92
CA GLY A 111 -24.77 8.04 -6.09
C GLY A 111 -25.98 8.97 -5.89
N VAL A 112 -25.75 10.27 -5.70
CA VAL A 112 -26.82 11.28 -5.66
C VAL A 112 -27.56 11.35 -7.00
N SER A 113 -26.85 11.38 -8.13
CA SER A 113 -27.47 11.40 -9.46
C SER A 113 -28.28 10.15 -9.79
N LEU A 114 -27.99 9.04 -9.11
CA LEU A 114 -28.73 7.78 -9.19
C LEU A 114 -29.85 7.70 -8.13
N GLY A 115 -29.97 8.70 -7.24
CA GLY A 115 -30.97 8.72 -6.17
C GLY A 115 -30.72 7.73 -5.04
N THR A 116 -29.55 7.10 -4.96
CA THR A 116 -29.19 6.20 -3.84
C THR A 116 -28.72 6.94 -2.59
N ILE A 117 -28.26 8.19 -2.77
CA ILE A 117 -27.79 9.06 -1.71
C ILE A 117 -28.72 10.28 -1.61
N SER A 118 -29.33 10.44 -0.44
CA SER A 118 -30.25 11.51 -0.09
C SER A 118 -29.69 12.40 1.02
N SER A 119 -30.26 13.61 1.15
CA SER A 119 -29.97 14.55 2.26
C SER A 119 -30.11 13.89 3.64
N GLN A 120 -31.12 13.04 3.81
CA GLN A 120 -31.37 12.34 5.07
C GLN A 120 -30.31 11.28 5.37
N GLN A 121 -29.85 10.52 4.38
CA GLN A 121 -28.75 9.56 4.56
C GLN A 121 -27.46 10.29 4.95
N ILE A 122 -27.12 11.38 4.26
CA ILE A 122 -25.95 12.21 4.58
C ILE A 122 -26.01 12.71 6.03
N PHE A 123 -27.17 13.24 6.45
CA PHE A 123 -27.38 13.68 7.83
C PHE A 123 -27.19 12.53 8.83
N THR A 124 -27.75 11.36 8.55
CA THR A 124 -27.75 10.23 9.47
C THR A 124 -26.33 9.68 9.63
N THR A 125 -25.61 9.49 8.53
CA THR A 125 -24.18 9.09 8.53
C THR A 125 -23.31 10.11 9.25
N LEU A 126 -23.54 11.41 9.02
CA LEU A 126 -22.76 12.46 9.70
C LEU A 126 -23.08 12.52 11.21
N ASN A 127 -24.35 12.43 11.59
CA ASN A 127 -24.78 12.50 13.00
C ASN A 127 -24.37 11.26 13.81
N LYS A 128 -24.13 10.11 13.16
CA LYS A 128 -23.58 8.90 13.79
C LYS A 128 -22.21 9.16 14.41
N TRP A 129 -21.36 9.94 13.73
CA TRP A 129 -19.95 10.12 14.10
C TRP A 129 -19.63 11.52 14.66
N HIS A 130 -20.49 12.52 14.42
CA HIS A 130 -20.20 13.91 14.73
C HIS A 130 -21.30 14.60 15.54
N GLY A 131 -20.89 15.42 16.51
CA GLY A 131 -21.78 16.35 17.22
C GLY A 131 -22.11 17.59 16.37
N LEU A 132 -23.31 17.65 15.77
CA LEU A 132 -23.63 18.64 14.74
C LEU A 132 -24.10 20.00 15.27
N ASN A 133 -24.72 20.04 16.45
CA ASN A 133 -25.44 21.22 16.94
C ASN A 133 -24.62 22.51 16.94
N THR A 134 -23.42 22.47 17.51
CA THR A 134 -22.55 23.66 17.61
C THR A 134 -22.08 24.13 16.24
N ALA A 135 -21.72 23.20 15.34
CA ALA A 135 -21.26 23.54 14.00
C ALA A 135 -22.40 24.14 13.16
N LEU A 136 -23.57 23.48 13.14
CA LEU A 136 -24.73 23.96 12.40
C LEU A 136 -25.23 25.33 12.88
N ARG A 137 -25.23 25.57 14.20
CA ARG A 137 -25.56 26.89 14.75
C ARG A 137 -24.58 27.97 14.29
N ARG A 138 -23.27 27.69 14.29
CA ARG A 138 -22.26 28.63 13.81
C ARG A 138 -22.40 28.92 12.31
N ILE A 139 -22.63 27.88 11.49
CA ILE A 139 -22.85 28.03 10.05
C ILE A 139 -24.11 28.88 9.78
N LEU A 140 -25.20 28.63 10.50
CA LEU A 140 -26.43 29.44 10.38
C LEU A 140 -26.23 30.90 10.81
N GLN A 141 -25.41 31.15 11.85
CA GLN A 141 -25.10 32.49 12.34
C GLN A 141 -24.16 33.26 11.42
N SER A 142 -23.14 32.61 10.85
CA SER A 142 -22.24 33.23 9.88
C SER A 142 -22.95 33.57 8.56
N ASN A 143 -24.04 32.86 8.27
CA ASN A 143 -24.80 32.99 7.04
C ASN A 143 -26.05 33.89 7.18
N ALA A 144 -26.32 34.44 8.37
CA ALA A 144 -27.42 35.36 8.57
C ALA A 144 -27.07 36.77 8.03
N PRO A 145 -27.91 37.39 7.17
CA PRO A 145 -27.67 38.77 6.75
C PRO A 145 -27.68 39.69 7.98
N THR A 146 -26.79 40.67 8.01
CA THR A 146 -26.53 41.62 9.11
C THR A 146 -27.76 42.35 9.68
N ARG A 147 -28.91 42.27 9.00
CA ARG A 147 -30.20 42.86 9.43
C ARG A 147 -31.21 41.88 10.03
N SER A 148 -30.97 40.57 10.03
CA SER A 148 -31.84 39.61 10.73
C SER A 148 -31.01 38.55 11.44
N LYS A 149 -30.55 38.86 12.66
CA LYS A 149 -30.12 37.83 13.61
C LYS A 149 -31.36 37.06 14.05
N THR A 150 -31.88 36.17 13.21
CA THR A 150 -32.91 35.22 13.62
C THR A 150 -32.29 34.39 14.73
N ALA A 151 -32.74 34.59 15.97
CA ALA A 151 -32.22 33.87 17.11
C ALA A 151 -32.42 32.36 16.86
N VAL A 152 -31.33 31.65 16.58
CA VAL A 152 -31.37 30.20 16.46
C VAL A 152 -31.72 29.65 17.84
N SER A 153 -32.97 29.20 18.00
CA SER A 153 -33.47 28.71 19.28
C SER A 153 -32.55 27.64 19.87
N ASP A 154 -32.22 27.79 21.15
CA ASP A 154 -31.36 26.84 21.87
C ASP A 154 -31.96 25.44 22.02
N LYS A 155 -33.27 25.27 21.78
CA LYS A 155 -33.99 24.00 21.88
C LYS A 155 -34.18 23.27 20.54
N ALA A 156 -33.64 23.77 19.44
CA ALA A 156 -33.78 23.10 18.14
C ALA A 156 -32.99 21.78 18.09
N SER A 157 -33.62 20.71 17.58
CA SER A 157 -32.97 19.42 17.36
C SER A 157 -31.94 19.48 16.21
N SER A 158 -30.99 18.55 16.20
CA SER A 158 -29.95 18.47 15.15
C SER A 158 -30.56 18.37 13.74
N SER A 159 -31.66 17.62 13.58
CA SER A 159 -32.36 17.47 12.31
C SER A 159 -33.02 18.79 11.85
N VAL A 160 -33.65 19.54 12.76
CA VAL A 160 -34.23 20.85 12.42
C VAL A 160 -33.13 21.85 12.03
N LEU A 161 -32.00 21.85 12.75
CA LEU A 161 -30.84 22.68 12.41
C LEU A 161 -30.25 22.29 11.04
N TRP A 162 -30.20 21.00 10.73
CA TRP A 162 -29.74 20.49 9.44
C TRP A 162 -30.61 20.99 8.30
N CYS A 163 -31.94 20.78 8.35
CA CYS A 163 -32.85 21.22 7.29
C CYS A 163 -32.76 22.74 7.08
N ARG A 164 -32.67 23.53 8.17
CA ARG A 164 -32.49 24.98 8.06
C ARG A 164 -31.17 25.35 7.39
N ALA A 165 -30.09 24.66 7.71
CA ALA A 165 -28.77 24.92 7.13
C ALA A 165 -28.70 24.52 5.65
N VAL A 166 -29.31 23.39 5.27
CA VAL A 166 -29.44 22.97 3.86
C VAL A 166 -30.25 24.00 3.07
N CYS A 167 -31.40 24.44 3.57
CA CYS A 167 -32.20 25.49 2.92
C CYS A 167 -31.42 26.81 2.78
N ALA A 168 -30.73 27.24 3.84
CA ALA A 168 -29.94 28.48 3.81
C ALA A 168 -28.77 28.40 2.82
N LEU A 169 -28.08 27.26 2.74
CA LEU A 169 -26.98 27.05 1.79
C LEU A 169 -27.50 26.94 0.35
N SER A 170 -28.63 26.25 0.14
CA SER A 170 -29.27 26.13 -1.18
C SER A 170 -29.69 27.48 -1.74
N ALA A 171 -30.16 28.41 -0.90
CA ALA A 171 -30.54 29.76 -1.34
C ALA A 171 -29.36 30.62 -1.79
N ARG A 172 -28.13 30.25 -1.42
CA ARG A 172 -26.90 30.99 -1.76
C ARG A 172 -26.17 30.46 -2.98
N LEU A 173 -26.33 29.17 -3.28
CA LEU A 173 -25.62 28.51 -4.36
C LEU A 173 -26.26 28.83 -5.71
N ASN A 174 -25.44 29.11 -6.72
CA ASN A 174 -25.90 29.34 -8.08
C ASN A 174 -26.53 28.05 -8.64
N ALA A 175 -27.74 28.12 -9.19
CA ALA A 175 -28.42 26.97 -9.79
C ALA A 175 -27.55 26.27 -10.86
N ASN A 176 -26.76 27.05 -11.63
CA ASN A 176 -25.85 26.54 -12.65
C ASN A 176 -24.68 25.71 -12.09
N GLU A 177 -24.19 26.02 -10.88
CA GLU A 177 -23.12 25.24 -10.24
C GLU A 177 -23.62 23.91 -9.70
N ILE A 178 -24.91 23.81 -9.38
CA ILE A 178 -25.54 22.58 -8.91
C ILE A 178 -25.95 21.73 -10.12
N ASP A 179 -26.49 22.36 -11.16
CA ASP A 179 -26.88 21.69 -12.40
C ASP A 179 -25.67 21.18 -13.20
N GLY A 180 -24.48 21.78 -13.06
CA GLY A 180 -23.23 21.25 -13.63
C GLY A 180 -22.81 19.90 -13.04
N VAL A 181 -23.00 19.71 -11.72
CA VAL A 181 -22.72 18.45 -11.02
C VAL A 181 -23.71 17.35 -11.44
N LEU A 182 -24.99 17.72 -11.60
CA LEU A 182 -26.05 16.79 -12.02
C LEU A 182 -26.02 16.49 -13.53
N GLY A 183 -25.61 17.46 -14.36
CA GLY A 183 -25.67 17.40 -15.83
C GLY A 183 -24.73 16.38 -16.48
N SER A 184 -23.73 15.88 -15.75
CA SER A 184 -22.88 14.77 -16.20
C SER A 184 -23.56 13.40 -16.03
N GLY A 185 -24.50 13.27 -15.09
CA GLY A 185 -25.16 12.00 -14.75
C GLY A 185 -26.57 11.80 -15.32
N VAL A 186 -27.26 12.88 -15.70
CA VAL A 186 -28.70 12.86 -16.07
C VAL A 186 -28.92 12.85 -17.60
N LYS A 187 -27.87 12.83 -18.43
CA LYS A 187 -27.99 12.75 -19.91
C LYS A 187 -28.75 11.48 -20.32
N GLY A 188 -30.04 11.63 -20.65
CA GLY A 188 -30.89 10.58 -21.19
C GLY A 188 -32.02 10.08 -20.28
N ARG A 189 -32.16 10.57 -19.04
CA ARG A 189 -33.26 10.18 -18.13
C ARG A 189 -34.26 11.34 -18.02
N ASN A 190 -35.55 11.08 -18.30
CA ASN A 190 -36.63 12.04 -18.07
C ASN A 190 -36.90 12.12 -16.56
N VAL A 191 -36.10 12.93 -15.85
CA VAL A 191 -36.22 13.14 -14.40
C VAL A 191 -37.32 14.16 -14.13
N SER A 192 -38.18 13.89 -13.14
CA SER A 192 -39.23 14.83 -12.75
C SER A 192 -38.66 16.10 -12.10
N VAL A 193 -39.45 17.17 -12.05
CA VAL A 193 -39.05 18.41 -11.37
C VAL A 193 -38.80 18.16 -9.87
N GLU A 194 -39.58 17.26 -9.27
CA GLU A 194 -39.47 16.86 -7.86
C GLU A 194 -38.18 16.06 -7.59
N GLU A 195 -37.87 15.07 -8.42
CA GLU A 195 -36.62 14.30 -8.33
C GLU A 195 -35.39 15.20 -8.50
N THR A 196 -35.45 16.14 -9.43
CA THR A 196 -34.38 17.13 -9.63
C THR A 196 -34.18 17.99 -8.38
N SER A 197 -35.26 18.37 -7.69
CA SER A 197 -35.17 19.12 -6.44
C SER A 197 -34.51 18.32 -5.31
N HIS A 198 -34.82 17.02 -5.21
CA HIS A 198 -34.20 16.12 -4.23
C HIS A 198 -32.71 15.90 -4.50
N PHE A 199 -32.30 15.76 -5.76
CA PHE A 199 -30.89 15.64 -6.11
C PHE A 199 -30.12 16.92 -5.80
N ARG A 200 -30.71 18.09 -6.09
CA ARG A 200 -30.12 19.38 -5.70
C ARG A 200 -29.96 19.48 -4.18
N GLU A 201 -30.98 19.11 -3.42
CA GLU A 201 -30.92 19.08 -1.96
C GLU A 201 -29.77 18.18 -1.45
N ALA A 202 -29.62 16.98 -2.02
CA ALA A 202 -28.56 16.05 -1.63
C ALA A 202 -27.15 16.55 -1.96
N VAL A 203 -26.95 17.23 -3.11
CA VAL A 203 -25.67 17.88 -3.43
C VAL A 203 -25.35 19.01 -2.43
N VAL A 204 -26.35 19.83 -2.08
CA VAL A 204 -26.18 20.88 -1.06
C VAL A 204 -25.87 20.28 0.31
N ALA A 205 -26.52 19.18 0.67
CA ALA A 205 -26.27 18.43 1.89
C ALA A 205 -24.82 17.87 1.96
N LEU A 206 -24.27 17.34 0.86
CA LEU A 206 -22.86 16.93 0.82
C LEU A 206 -21.91 18.10 1.07
N ARG A 207 -22.16 19.26 0.43
CA ARG A 207 -21.36 20.47 0.65
C ARG A 207 -21.44 20.94 2.10
N LEU A 208 -22.63 20.93 2.70
CA LEU A 208 -22.83 21.28 4.11
C LEU A 208 -22.09 20.32 5.04
N ALA A 209 -22.14 19.01 4.78
CA ALA A 209 -21.41 18.01 5.57
C ALA A 209 -19.90 18.27 5.55
N LYS A 210 -19.34 18.57 4.38
CA LYS A 210 -17.92 18.95 4.22
C LYS A 210 -17.59 20.22 5.01
N GLU A 211 -18.47 21.23 5.00
CA GLU A 211 -18.30 22.47 5.77
C GLU A 211 -18.33 22.22 7.29
N VAL A 212 -19.25 21.37 7.77
CA VAL A 212 -19.32 20.96 9.18
C VAL A 212 -18.03 20.28 9.62
N ILE A 213 -17.50 19.34 8.83
CA ILE A 213 -16.24 18.64 9.15
C ILE A 213 -15.07 19.61 9.14
N ARG A 214 -14.97 20.49 8.15
CA ARG A 214 -13.92 21.53 8.10
C ARG A 214 -13.95 22.44 9.31
N MET A 215 -15.14 22.85 9.75
CA MET A 215 -15.29 23.68 10.96
C MET A 215 -14.81 22.93 12.21
N GLN A 216 -15.15 21.64 12.34
CA GLN A 216 -14.71 20.83 13.47
C GLN A 216 -13.21 20.53 13.44
N GLN A 217 -12.63 20.32 12.26
CA GLN A 217 -11.18 20.23 12.06
C GLN A 217 -10.50 21.52 12.55
N GLY A 218 -11.04 22.69 12.17
CA GLY A 218 -10.55 24.01 12.60
C GLY A 218 -10.53 24.21 14.13
N TRP A 219 -11.40 23.54 14.88
CA TRP A 219 -11.37 23.60 16.35
C TRP A 219 -10.16 22.86 16.95
N ARG A 220 -9.49 22.02 16.16
CA ARG A 220 -8.36 21.17 16.58
C ARG A 220 -7.02 21.65 16.04
N ASP A 221 -6.98 22.71 15.22
CA ASP A 221 -5.76 23.23 14.58
C ASP A 221 -4.60 23.45 15.56
N ASN A 222 -4.87 24.06 16.72
CA ASN A 222 -3.83 24.32 17.72
C ASN A 222 -3.28 23.01 18.34
N ALA A 223 -4.13 21.99 18.50
CA ALA A 223 -3.72 20.70 19.00
C ALA A 223 -2.89 19.92 17.96
N VAL A 224 -3.25 20.03 16.68
CA VAL A 224 -2.47 19.46 15.57
C VAL A 224 -1.09 20.13 15.48
N LYS A 225 -1.04 21.46 15.52
CA LYS A 225 0.22 22.23 15.56
C LYS A 225 1.11 21.80 16.72
N HIS A 226 0.52 21.67 17.92
CA HIS A 226 1.25 21.20 19.08
C HIS A 226 1.78 19.77 18.88
N LEU A 227 0.95 18.87 18.36
CA LEU A 227 1.31 17.47 18.09
C LEU A 227 2.49 17.35 17.13
N ASN A 228 2.45 18.07 16.00
CA ASN A 228 3.52 18.05 15.01
C ASN A 228 4.84 18.59 15.58
N ARG A 229 4.79 19.63 16.41
CA ARG A 229 5.98 20.21 17.07
C ARG A 229 6.66 19.24 18.04
N ILE A 230 5.88 18.46 18.79
CA ILE A 230 6.44 17.52 19.77
C ILE A 230 6.78 16.15 19.15
N GLY A 231 6.40 15.90 17.90
CA GLY A 231 6.54 14.58 17.25
C GLY A 231 5.71 13.49 17.92
N GLY A 232 4.57 13.87 18.51
CA GLY A 232 3.72 12.97 19.31
C GLY A 232 2.70 12.20 18.46
N PHE A 233 1.93 11.32 19.10
CA PHE A 233 0.85 10.58 18.48
C PHE A 233 -0.50 10.88 19.13
N SER A 234 -1.55 11.03 18.32
CA SER A 234 -2.93 11.15 18.80
C SER A 234 -3.92 10.54 17.80
N ARG A 235 -4.60 9.47 18.22
CA ARG A 235 -5.63 8.80 17.43
C ARG A 235 -6.80 9.73 17.10
N THR A 236 -7.21 10.58 18.02
CA THR A 236 -8.37 11.48 17.81
C THR A 236 -8.06 12.58 16.80
N LEU A 237 -6.84 13.11 16.80
CA LEU A 237 -6.39 14.09 15.80
C LEU A 237 -6.17 13.42 14.43
N ALA A 238 -5.63 12.20 14.40
CA ALA A 238 -5.49 11.42 13.17
C ALA A 238 -6.84 11.12 12.52
N ASN A 239 -7.81 10.63 13.32
CA ASN A 239 -9.17 10.44 12.86
C ASN A 239 -9.78 11.75 12.37
N SER A 240 -9.59 12.86 13.08
CA SER A 240 -10.09 14.15 12.62
C SER A 240 -9.60 14.52 11.22
N ALA A 241 -8.38 14.14 10.84
CA ALA A 241 -7.83 14.42 9.51
C ALA A 241 -8.47 13.55 8.40
N THR A 242 -8.96 12.36 8.75
CA THR A 242 -9.56 11.39 7.83
C THR A 242 -11.10 11.34 7.86
N ASP A 243 -11.75 12.24 8.63
CA ASP A 243 -13.21 12.25 8.82
C ASP A 243 -14.00 12.38 7.52
N TRP A 244 -13.57 13.24 6.60
CA TRP A 244 -14.28 13.44 5.35
C TRP A 244 -14.20 12.23 4.40
N PRO A 245 -13.00 11.69 4.08
CA PRO A 245 -12.89 10.42 3.35
C PRO A 245 -13.69 9.28 4.00
N PHE A 246 -13.65 9.17 5.33
CA PHE A 246 -14.39 8.13 6.04
C PHE A 246 -15.91 8.29 5.93
N LEU A 247 -16.42 9.51 6.06
CA LEU A 247 -17.84 9.78 5.89
C LEU A 247 -18.32 9.34 4.50
N LEU A 248 -17.54 9.66 3.45
CA LEU A 248 -17.87 9.29 2.08
C LEU A 248 -17.82 7.77 1.88
N LEU A 249 -16.84 7.08 2.49
CA LEU A 249 -16.77 5.62 2.46
C LEU A 249 -17.98 4.96 3.13
N ASP A 250 -18.38 5.43 4.32
CA ASP A 250 -19.55 4.93 5.04
C ASP A 250 -20.83 5.20 4.23
N LEU A 251 -20.97 6.40 3.68
CA LEU A 251 -22.11 6.78 2.84
C LEU A 251 -22.21 5.93 1.57
N LEU A 252 -21.12 5.77 0.82
CA LEU A 252 -21.08 4.94 -0.38
C LEU A 252 -21.34 3.47 -0.08
N SER A 253 -20.82 2.96 1.04
CA SER A 253 -21.06 1.58 1.50
C SER A 253 -22.53 1.36 1.85
N SER A 254 -23.11 2.31 2.59
CA SER A 254 -24.53 2.29 2.99
C SER A 254 -25.48 2.45 1.81
N ALA A 255 -25.10 3.22 0.79
CA ALA A 255 -25.86 3.41 -0.44
C ALA A 255 -25.71 2.25 -1.44
N SER A 256 -24.77 1.33 -1.21
CA SER A 256 -24.51 0.19 -2.08
C SER A 256 -25.71 -0.76 -2.10
N GLU A 257 -26.22 -1.04 -3.30
CA GLU A 257 -27.39 -1.87 -3.57
C GLU A 257 -27.12 -2.82 -4.75
N ILE A 258 -27.53 -4.07 -4.62
CA ILE A 258 -27.34 -5.11 -5.64
C ILE A 258 -28.05 -4.69 -6.94
N ASP A 259 -27.34 -4.86 -8.06
CA ASP A 259 -27.84 -4.57 -9.40
C ASP A 259 -28.24 -3.12 -9.70
N TYR A 260 -28.02 -2.18 -8.76
CA TYR A 260 -28.36 -0.76 -8.93
C TYR A 260 -27.16 0.20 -8.77
N PHE A 261 -26.49 0.16 -7.61
CA PHE A 261 -25.34 1.01 -7.33
C PHE A 261 -24.30 0.24 -6.53
N GLN A 262 -23.20 -0.13 -7.18
CA GLN A 262 -22.20 -1.02 -6.59
C GLN A 262 -20.81 -0.38 -6.66
N PRO A 263 -20.54 0.61 -5.77
CA PRO A 263 -19.26 1.31 -5.73
C PRO A 263 -18.12 0.40 -5.31
N LYS A 264 -16.93 0.67 -5.86
CA LYS A 264 -15.65 0.03 -5.53
C LYS A 264 -14.57 1.09 -5.48
N LEU A 265 -13.55 0.90 -4.67
CA LEU A 265 -12.41 1.81 -4.58
C LEU A 265 -11.10 1.05 -4.78
N VAL A 266 -10.26 1.54 -5.69
CA VAL A 266 -8.89 1.08 -5.88
C VAL A 266 -7.95 2.18 -5.44
N LEU A 267 -7.10 1.88 -4.46
CA LEU A 267 -6.05 2.77 -3.97
C LEU A 267 -4.69 2.22 -4.41
N ASN A 268 -4.13 2.78 -5.47
CA ASN A 268 -2.84 2.40 -6.01
C ASN A 268 -1.70 3.21 -5.37
N ASN A 269 -0.59 2.52 -5.11
CA ASN A 269 0.61 3.07 -4.47
C ASN A 269 0.32 3.68 -3.08
N ILE A 270 -0.47 2.97 -2.26
CA ILE A 270 -0.90 3.43 -0.93
C ILE A 270 0.27 3.82 -0.01
N GLU A 271 1.45 3.22 -0.19
CA GLU A 271 2.68 3.57 0.53
C GLU A 271 3.13 5.03 0.37
N VAL A 272 2.73 5.68 -0.72
CA VAL A 272 3.10 7.08 -1.01
C VAL A 272 2.47 8.03 0.01
N LEU A 273 1.26 7.72 0.50
CA LEU A 273 0.63 8.48 1.58
C LEU A 273 1.44 8.44 2.88
N LYS A 274 2.02 7.27 3.21
CA LYS A 274 2.83 7.10 4.43
C LYS A 274 4.08 7.99 4.42
N GLN A 275 4.62 8.25 3.23
CA GLN A 275 5.85 9.02 3.01
C GLN A 275 5.58 10.51 2.69
N ALA A 276 4.31 10.93 2.65
CA ALA A 276 3.92 12.27 2.26
C ALA A 276 4.43 13.35 3.23
N VAL A 277 4.86 14.49 2.67
CA VAL A 277 5.37 15.63 3.45
C VAL A 277 4.29 16.65 3.75
N LEU A 278 4.43 17.29 4.90
CA LEU A 278 3.59 18.41 5.30
C LEU A 278 4.05 19.69 4.62
N THR A 279 3.11 20.47 4.08
CA THR A 279 3.35 21.84 3.61
C THR A 279 3.17 22.87 4.73
N ASP A 280 2.35 22.52 5.73
CA ASP A 280 2.05 23.31 6.91
C ASP A 280 1.62 22.39 8.08
N ASP A 281 1.41 23.00 9.25
CA ASP A 281 0.89 22.30 10.44
C ASP A 281 -0.65 22.25 10.48
N SER A 282 -1.33 22.28 9.32
CA SER A 282 -2.81 22.23 9.26
C SER A 282 -3.37 20.81 9.48
N THR A 283 -2.52 19.78 9.36
CA THR A 283 -2.91 18.37 9.47
C THR A 283 -1.81 17.54 10.14
N VAL A 284 -2.16 16.33 10.56
CA VAL A 284 -1.22 15.32 11.08
C VAL A 284 -0.27 14.84 9.99
N SER A 285 0.86 14.23 10.38
CA SER A 285 1.85 13.66 9.45
C SER A 285 1.27 12.65 8.45
N GLY A 286 1.96 12.45 7.33
CA GLY A 286 1.56 11.48 6.29
C GLY A 286 1.37 10.07 6.83
N SER A 287 2.30 9.59 7.67
CA SER A 287 2.18 8.28 8.33
C SER A 287 0.94 8.16 9.21
N MET A 288 0.66 9.16 10.04
CA MET A 288 -0.53 9.17 10.90
C MET A 288 -1.83 9.21 10.09
N TYR A 289 -1.86 10.01 9.01
CA TYR A 289 -3.02 10.08 8.12
C TYR A 289 -3.26 8.73 7.43
N HIS A 290 -2.20 8.13 6.90
CA HIS A 290 -2.21 6.82 6.26
C HIS A 290 -2.75 5.74 7.19
N ASP A 291 -2.18 5.60 8.39
CA ASP A 291 -2.55 4.56 9.34
C ASP A 291 -3.99 4.75 9.84
N SER A 292 -4.39 6.01 10.07
CA SER A 292 -5.79 6.33 10.43
C SER A 292 -6.76 5.98 9.30
N LEU A 293 -6.44 6.29 8.05
CA LEU A 293 -7.29 5.97 6.90
C LEU A 293 -7.50 4.46 6.79
N LEU A 294 -6.41 3.68 6.82
CA LEU A 294 -6.47 2.21 6.74
C LEU A 294 -7.26 1.62 7.89
N TRP A 295 -6.94 2.02 9.13
CA TRP A 295 -7.65 1.52 10.31
C TRP A 295 -9.15 1.78 10.23
N ARG A 296 -9.55 2.94 9.72
CA ARG A 296 -10.96 3.29 9.55
C ARG A 296 -11.65 2.50 8.43
N ILE A 297 -10.96 2.20 7.32
CA ILE A 297 -11.47 1.30 6.28
C ILE A 297 -11.69 -0.11 6.84
N ILE A 298 -10.70 -0.63 7.57
CA ILE A 298 -10.77 -1.95 8.21
C ILE A 298 -11.93 -1.98 9.21
N ALA A 299 -12.02 -0.98 10.10
CA ALA A 299 -13.08 -0.89 11.09
C ALA A 299 -14.47 -0.77 10.43
N LEU A 300 -14.59 -0.06 9.31
CA LEU A 300 -15.86 0.01 8.57
C LEU A 300 -16.24 -1.35 7.99
N GLY A 301 -15.29 -2.05 7.37
CA GLY A 301 -15.49 -3.41 6.85
C GLY A 301 -15.94 -4.39 7.93
N ALA A 302 -15.22 -4.44 9.04
CA ALA A 302 -15.49 -5.38 10.13
C ALA A 302 -16.84 -5.13 10.83
N ASN A 303 -17.25 -3.88 10.99
CA ASN A 303 -18.46 -3.54 11.76
C ASN A 303 -19.73 -3.37 10.90
N GLU A 304 -19.61 -2.80 9.69
CA GLU A 304 -20.75 -2.35 8.89
C GLU A 304 -20.78 -2.97 7.48
N SER A 305 -19.72 -3.70 7.10
CA SER A 305 -19.45 -4.16 5.73
C SER A 305 -19.28 -2.99 4.74
N CYS A 306 -18.05 -2.69 4.35
CA CYS A 306 -17.76 -1.56 3.48
C CYS A 306 -17.84 -1.94 1.99
N LEU A 307 -17.94 -0.97 1.09
CA LEU A 307 -17.76 -1.18 -0.34
C LEU A 307 -16.40 -1.85 -0.64
N PRO A 308 -16.24 -2.66 -1.70
CA PRO A 308 -14.95 -3.28 -2.03
C PRO A 308 -13.80 -2.27 -2.13
N VAL A 309 -12.81 -2.37 -1.24
CA VAL A 309 -11.59 -1.56 -1.27
C VAL A 309 -10.40 -2.45 -1.63
N ILE A 310 -9.72 -2.12 -2.73
CA ILE A 310 -8.54 -2.81 -3.22
C ILE A 310 -7.33 -1.91 -3.03
N LEU A 311 -6.44 -2.31 -2.14
CA LEU A 311 -5.15 -1.66 -1.90
C LEU A 311 -4.11 -2.29 -2.81
N VAL A 312 -3.39 -1.48 -3.57
CA VAL A 312 -2.34 -1.95 -4.48
C VAL A 312 -1.03 -1.29 -4.09
N THR A 313 -0.02 -2.10 -3.83
CA THR A 313 1.27 -1.61 -3.35
C THR A 313 2.42 -2.48 -3.82
N SER A 314 3.60 -1.88 -3.89
CA SER A 314 4.84 -2.63 -4.04
C SER A 314 5.78 -2.51 -2.84
N ASP A 315 5.29 -1.93 -1.76
CA ASP A 315 6.05 -1.72 -0.54
C ASP A 315 6.07 -3.01 0.31
N SER A 316 7.23 -3.30 0.89
CA SER A 316 7.48 -4.45 1.77
C SER A 316 6.60 -4.43 3.01
N TYR A 317 6.30 -3.24 3.53
CA TYR A 317 5.50 -3.03 4.73
C TYR A 317 4.21 -3.85 4.73
N TYR A 318 3.55 -3.90 3.58
CA TYR A 318 2.26 -4.55 3.39
C TYR A 318 2.33 -6.07 3.22
N SER A 319 3.53 -6.64 3.13
CA SER A 319 3.66 -8.10 2.99
C SER A 319 3.45 -8.79 4.33
N ASP A 320 4.00 -8.24 5.41
CA ASP A 320 3.94 -8.84 6.76
C ASP A 320 3.79 -7.78 7.87
N GLN A 321 4.63 -6.74 7.89
CA GLN A 321 4.67 -5.77 9.01
C GLN A 321 3.33 -5.09 9.26
N ALA A 322 2.55 -4.81 8.22
CA ALA A 322 1.21 -4.25 8.36
C ALA A 322 0.28 -5.16 9.19
N PHE A 323 0.38 -6.48 9.06
CA PHE A 323 -0.45 -7.42 9.83
C PHE A 323 -0.10 -7.39 11.32
N ILE A 324 1.19 -7.19 11.64
CA ILE A 324 1.68 -7.04 13.01
C ILE A 324 1.20 -5.70 13.58
N ASP A 325 1.44 -4.59 12.86
CA ASP A 325 1.11 -3.24 13.32
C ASP A 325 -0.39 -3.04 13.55
N PHE A 326 -1.23 -3.65 12.69
CA PHE A 326 -2.68 -3.58 12.84
C PHE A 326 -3.26 -4.72 13.70
N GLY A 327 -2.44 -5.69 14.12
CA GLY A 327 -2.74 -6.63 15.21
C GLY A 327 -3.55 -7.88 14.87
N TYR A 328 -3.87 -8.15 13.59
CA TYR A 328 -4.59 -9.37 13.19
C TYR A 328 -4.17 -9.87 11.78
N PRO A 329 -3.91 -11.17 11.58
CA PRO A 329 -3.60 -11.74 10.26
C PRO A 329 -4.74 -11.62 9.24
N GLU A 330 -5.98 -11.58 9.72
CA GLU A 330 -7.19 -11.57 8.88
C GLU A 330 -7.68 -10.15 8.54
N ILE A 331 -6.85 -9.13 8.67
CA ILE A 331 -7.26 -7.73 8.40
C ILE A 331 -7.45 -7.47 6.91
N PHE A 332 -6.65 -8.16 6.08
CA PHE A 332 -6.66 -8.03 4.64
C PHE A 332 -6.87 -9.40 4.00
N ILE A 333 -7.63 -9.42 2.90
CA ILE A 333 -7.51 -10.53 1.94
C ILE A 333 -6.21 -10.29 1.16
N SER A 334 -5.11 -10.87 1.65
CA SER A 334 -3.79 -10.67 1.04
C SER A 334 -3.59 -11.54 -0.20
N ARG A 335 -3.19 -10.92 -1.30
CA ARG A 335 -2.82 -11.59 -2.55
C ARG A 335 -1.52 -11.03 -3.08
N GLU A 336 -0.52 -11.88 -3.06
CA GLU A 336 0.79 -11.57 -3.58
C GLU A 336 0.91 -11.96 -5.05
N THR A 337 1.53 -11.06 -5.83
CA THR A 337 1.80 -11.27 -7.24
C THR A 337 3.30 -11.28 -7.48
N PHE A 338 3.81 -12.35 -8.07
CA PHE A 338 5.22 -12.47 -8.43
C PHE A 338 5.41 -12.33 -9.94
N GLY A 339 6.67 -12.14 -10.34
CA GLY A 339 7.08 -12.13 -11.75
C GLY A 339 6.76 -13.45 -12.46
N TRP A 340 7.01 -13.50 -13.77
CA TRP A 340 6.77 -14.69 -14.60
C TRP A 340 7.66 -15.86 -14.19
N THR A 341 7.21 -17.08 -14.47
CA THR A 341 8.14 -18.22 -14.59
C THR A 341 9.03 -18.02 -15.82
N PRO A 342 10.21 -18.64 -15.90
CA PRO A 342 11.05 -18.57 -17.10
C PRO A 342 10.30 -19.01 -18.37
N GLN A 343 9.42 -20.00 -18.27
CA GLN A 343 8.64 -20.53 -19.39
C GLN A 343 7.54 -19.55 -19.82
N GLU A 344 6.81 -18.97 -18.85
CA GLU A 344 5.83 -17.90 -19.12
C GLU A 344 6.50 -16.71 -19.81
N ALA A 345 7.62 -16.24 -19.25
CA ALA A 345 8.35 -15.12 -19.79
C ALA A 345 8.85 -15.42 -21.22
N LYS A 346 9.44 -16.59 -21.44
CA LYS A 346 9.92 -17.03 -22.76
C LYS A 346 8.83 -16.95 -23.82
N MET A 347 7.61 -17.42 -23.51
CA MET A 347 6.47 -17.39 -24.44
C MET A 347 6.10 -15.97 -24.91
N HIS A 348 6.36 -14.96 -24.06
CA HIS A 348 6.02 -13.57 -24.34
C HIS A 348 7.19 -12.76 -24.89
N MET A 349 8.42 -13.10 -24.51
CA MET A 349 9.63 -12.36 -24.84
C MET A 349 10.31 -12.86 -26.12
N VAL A 350 10.17 -14.15 -26.44
CA VAL A 350 10.84 -14.80 -27.59
C VAL A 350 9.80 -15.18 -28.65
N PRO A 351 10.01 -14.86 -29.94
CA PRO A 351 11.14 -14.13 -30.52
C PRO A 351 10.91 -12.60 -30.63
N ASP A 352 9.78 -12.09 -30.14
CA ASP A 352 9.34 -10.70 -30.40
C ASP A 352 10.33 -9.63 -29.87
N TYR A 353 11.05 -9.91 -28.78
CA TYR A 353 11.92 -8.94 -28.08
C TYR A 353 13.38 -9.43 -27.97
N PHE A 354 13.56 -10.72 -27.69
CA PHE A 354 14.86 -11.37 -27.57
C PHE A 354 14.91 -12.63 -28.42
N SER A 355 16.09 -12.91 -28.98
CA SER A 355 16.42 -14.20 -29.59
C SER A 355 16.57 -15.29 -28.52
N GLN A 356 16.60 -16.57 -28.95
CA GLN A 356 16.75 -17.69 -28.02
C GLN A 356 18.09 -17.67 -27.25
N SER A 357 19.17 -17.24 -27.90
CA SER A 357 20.49 -17.12 -27.27
C SER A 357 20.52 -16.00 -26.24
N GLU A 358 20.05 -14.81 -26.60
CA GLU A 358 19.92 -13.67 -25.67
C GLU A 358 19.05 -14.04 -24.47
N TRP A 359 17.91 -14.71 -24.69
CA TRP A 359 17.02 -15.14 -23.62
C TRP A 359 17.71 -16.06 -22.61
N ASN A 360 18.58 -16.97 -23.06
CA ASN A 360 19.30 -17.86 -22.16
C ASN A 360 20.23 -17.07 -21.22
N VAL A 361 20.95 -16.08 -21.75
CA VAL A 361 21.80 -15.16 -20.95
C VAL A 361 20.96 -14.40 -19.94
N VAL A 362 19.83 -13.84 -20.37
CA VAL A 362 18.94 -13.07 -19.48
C VAL A 362 18.41 -13.93 -18.34
N VAL A 363 17.94 -15.15 -18.62
CA VAL A 363 17.40 -16.04 -17.59
C VAL A 363 18.48 -16.48 -16.62
N GLU A 364 19.68 -16.81 -17.12
CA GLU A 364 20.81 -17.23 -16.30
C GLU A 364 21.29 -16.11 -15.38
N VAL A 365 21.34 -14.88 -15.88
CA VAL A 365 21.84 -13.73 -15.13
C VAL A 365 20.73 -13.12 -14.27
N LEU A 366 19.71 -12.53 -14.90
CA LEU A 366 18.71 -11.64 -14.28
C LEU A 366 17.42 -12.36 -13.85
N GLY A 367 17.17 -13.56 -14.40
CA GLY A 367 15.92 -14.29 -14.23
C GLY A 367 14.72 -13.62 -14.95
N PRO A 368 13.51 -14.20 -14.81
CA PRO A 368 12.31 -13.79 -15.57
C PRO A 368 11.57 -12.59 -14.95
N SER A 369 12.30 -11.61 -14.42
CA SER A 369 11.70 -10.41 -13.82
C SER A 369 11.18 -9.47 -14.91
N PRO A 370 9.87 -9.22 -15.04
CA PRO A 370 9.33 -8.37 -16.12
C PRO A 370 9.96 -6.96 -16.15
N ARG A 371 10.33 -6.44 -14.97
CA ARG A 371 11.07 -5.18 -14.82
C ARG A 371 12.42 -5.22 -15.53
N HIS A 372 13.29 -6.18 -15.19
CA HIS A 372 14.63 -6.27 -15.77
C HIS A 372 14.57 -6.56 -17.26
N LEU A 373 13.58 -7.35 -17.69
CA LEU A 373 13.31 -7.61 -19.11
C LEU A 373 12.99 -6.30 -19.87
N PHE A 374 12.17 -5.43 -19.29
CA PHE A 374 11.83 -4.15 -19.89
C PHE A 374 13.03 -3.20 -19.98
N GLU A 375 13.74 -3.01 -18.87
CA GLU A 375 14.89 -2.10 -18.81
C GLU A 375 16.00 -2.56 -19.78
N LEU A 376 16.32 -3.85 -19.80
CA LEU A 376 17.31 -4.42 -20.70
C LEU A 376 16.89 -4.31 -22.17
N TYR A 377 15.60 -4.51 -22.48
CA TYR A 377 15.11 -4.32 -23.84
C TYR A 377 15.17 -2.85 -24.27
N ALA A 378 14.81 -1.91 -23.39
CA ALA A 378 14.94 -0.48 -23.67
C ALA A 378 16.41 -0.08 -23.92
N LEU A 379 17.34 -0.62 -23.13
CA LEU A 379 18.78 -0.45 -23.32
C LEU A 379 19.25 -1.00 -24.67
N LYS A 380 18.85 -2.23 -25.02
CA LYS A 380 19.13 -2.85 -26.33
C LYS A 380 18.62 -2.01 -27.51
N GLN A 381 17.48 -1.33 -27.35
CA GLN A 381 16.92 -0.46 -28.39
C GLN A 381 17.56 0.93 -28.45
N SER A 382 18.37 1.31 -27.45
CA SER A 382 18.96 2.65 -27.40
C SER A 382 20.10 2.80 -28.42
N ASN A 383 20.21 4.01 -28.99
CA ASN A 383 21.26 4.34 -29.95
C ASN A 383 22.67 4.21 -29.37
N PHE A 384 22.81 4.31 -28.05
CA PHE A 384 24.10 4.18 -27.36
C PHE A 384 24.63 2.75 -27.46
N TYR A 385 23.82 1.76 -27.08
CA TYR A 385 24.24 0.37 -27.09
C TYR A 385 24.18 -0.29 -28.47
N GLN A 386 23.36 0.23 -29.40
CA GLN A 386 23.43 -0.18 -30.81
C GLN A 386 24.79 0.16 -31.43
N ARG A 387 25.34 1.34 -31.12
CA ARG A 387 26.70 1.72 -31.56
C ARG A 387 27.78 0.85 -30.93
N VAL A 388 27.61 0.47 -29.65
CA VAL A 388 28.53 -0.47 -28.98
C VAL A 388 28.49 -1.83 -29.68
N LEU A 389 27.32 -2.35 -30.04
CA LEU A 389 27.17 -3.61 -30.81
C LEU A 389 27.74 -3.54 -32.24
N ASP A 390 27.75 -2.35 -32.85
CA ASP A 390 28.32 -2.14 -34.19
C ASP A 390 29.87 -2.13 -34.16
N GLU A 391 30.50 -1.94 -32.98
CA GLU A 391 31.94 -2.12 -32.79
C GLU A 391 32.28 -3.63 -32.84
N LYS A 392 33.17 -4.03 -33.76
CA LYS A 392 33.52 -5.44 -33.96
C LYS A 392 34.06 -6.08 -32.67
N GLY A 393 33.24 -6.91 -32.02
CA GLY A 393 33.64 -7.76 -30.89
C GLY A 393 32.76 -7.66 -29.66
N SER A 394 31.82 -6.72 -29.61
CA SER A 394 30.85 -6.60 -28.52
C SER A 394 29.69 -7.59 -28.68
N THR A 395 29.23 -8.15 -27.57
CA THR A 395 28.16 -9.13 -27.53
C THR A 395 26.98 -8.66 -26.68
N PHE A 396 25.88 -9.41 -26.69
CA PHE A 396 24.71 -9.08 -25.86
C PHE A 396 25.04 -9.15 -24.35
N GLU A 397 25.98 -10.01 -23.98
CA GLU A 397 26.54 -10.12 -22.62
C GLU A 397 27.12 -8.77 -22.16
N ASP A 398 27.77 -7.99 -23.01
CA ASP A 398 28.29 -6.65 -22.66
C ASP A 398 27.17 -5.67 -22.28
N ILE A 399 26.00 -5.78 -22.93
CA ILE A 399 24.81 -4.97 -22.59
C ILE A 399 24.29 -5.40 -21.22
N VAL A 400 24.26 -6.70 -20.96
CA VAL A 400 23.85 -7.25 -19.66
C VAL A 400 24.81 -6.76 -18.58
N ASP A 401 26.12 -6.85 -18.79
CA ASP A 401 27.13 -6.40 -17.82
C ASP A 401 27.08 -4.89 -17.56
N ALA A 402 26.88 -4.08 -18.59
CA ALA A 402 26.66 -2.64 -18.43
C ALA A 402 25.39 -2.35 -17.60
N TYR A 403 24.32 -3.11 -17.82
CA TYR A 403 23.09 -3.02 -17.03
C TYR A 403 23.31 -3.47 -15.58
N LEU A 404 24.09 -4.53 -15.35
CA LEU A 404 24.48 -4.97 -14.00
C LEU A 404 25.25 -3.88 -13.26
N ALA A 405 26.23 -3.26 -13.93
CA ALA A 405 27.00 -2.15 -13.36
C ALA A 405 26.11 -0.94 -13.03
N PHE A 406 25.15 -0.62 -13.91
CA PHE A 406 24.15 0.41 -13.65
C PHE A 406 23.32 0.10 -12.39
N LEU A 407 22.81 -1.13 -12.26
CA LEU A 407 22.02 -1.54 -11.09
C LEU A 407 22.86 -1.53 -9.80
N GLN A 408 24.14 -1.93 -9.89
CA GLN A 408 25.06 -1.86 -8.76
C GLN A 408 25.17 -0.42 -8.22
N VAL A 409 25.43 0.54 -9.11
CA VAL A 409 25.65 1.94 -8.73
C VAL A 409 24.36 2.64 -8.29
N THR A 410 23.26 2.41 -8.99
CA THR A 410 22.02 3.20 -8.81
C THR A 410 21.03 2.59 -7.83
N VAL A 411 21.07 1.27 -7.61
CA VAL A 411 20.10 0.57 -6.76
C VAL A 411 20.79 -0.08 -5.57
N VAL A 412 21.83 -0.89 -5.81
CA VAL A 412 22.42 -1.72 -4.75
C VAL A 412 23.23 -0.89 -3.78
N ASN A 413 24.19 -0.09 -4.25
CA ASN A 413 25.06 0.69 -3.36
C ASN A 413 24.24 1.61 -2.44
N PRO A 414 23.28 2.43 -2.94
CA PRO A 414 22.49 3.30 -2.07
C PRO A 414 21.60 2.51 -1.09
N ALA A 415 21.05 1.36 -1.51
CA ALA A 415 20.26 0.51 -0.64
C ALA A 415 21.11 -0.10 0.49
N MET A 416 22.33 -0.54 0.19
CA MET A 416 23.26 -1.08 1.17
C MET A 416 23.72 0.01 2.15
N ASP A 417 24.04 1.21 1.67
CA ASP A 417 24.38 2.35 2.53
C ASP A 417 23.23 2.70 3.48
N LYS A 418 21.99 2.69 2.97
CA LYS A 418 20.80 2.86 3.80
C LYS A 418 20.64 1.71 4.81
N ALA A 419 20.89 0.45 4.41
CA ALA A 419 20.83 -0.71 5.30
C ALA A 419 21.81 -0.56 6.48
N LEU A 420 23.05 -0.13 6.17
CA LEU A 420 24.06 0.16 7.18
C LEU A 420 23.61 1.26 8.13
N SER A 421 22.98 2.32 7.63
CA SER A 421 22.47 3.39 8.48
C SER A 421 21.38 2.91 9.46
N LEU A 422 20.50 2.01 9.02
CA LEU A 422 19.48 1.39 9.86
C LEU A 422 20.10 0.50 10.94
N LEU A 423 21.12 -0.28 10.58
CA LEU A 423 21.88 -1.10 11.52
C LEU A 423 22.64 -0.25 12.54
N GLN A 424 23.26 0.86 12.13
CA GLN A 424 23.92 1.78 13.05
C GLN A 424 22.92 2.41 14.03
N LYS A 425 21.73 2.78 13.54
CA LYS A 425 20.64 3.26 14.41
C LYS A 425 20.22 2.18 15.40
N PHE A 426 20.07 0.94 14.96
CA PHE A 426 19.74 -0.18 15.82
C PHE A 426 20.80 -0.42 16.90
N ALA A 427 22.09 -0.36 16.57
CA ALA A 427 23.18 -0.44 17.54
C ALA A 427 23.10 0.67 18.60
N ASN A 428 22.74 1.89 18.20
CA ASN A 428 22.55 3.01 19.12
C ASN A 428 21.33 2.78 20.03
N ASP A 429 20.22 2.30 19.48
CA ASP A 429 19.00 1.99 20.24
C ASP A 429 19.25 0.86 21.25
N ALA A 430 19.97 -0.18 20.84
CA ALA A 430 20.41 -1.29 21.69
C ALA A 430 21.23 -0.81 22.89
N ARG A 431 22.26 0.00 22.62
CA ARG A 431 23.15 0.54 23.65
C ARG A 431 22.40 1.41 24.66
N ASN A 432 21.35 2.08 24.21
CA ASN A 432 20.51 2.94 25.04
C ASN A 432 19.34 2.19 25.70
N GLY A 433 19.24 0.87 25.55
CA GLY A 433 18.13 0.06 26.11
C GLY A 433 16.76 0.41 25.51
N LYS A 434 16.73 0.94 24.29
CA LYS A 434 15.50 1.34 23.59
C LYS A 434 14.91 0.22 22.72
N ILE A 435 15.52 -0.95 22.72
CA ILE A 435 14.99 -2.11 22.00
C ILE A 435 13.83 -2.68 22.81
N PRO A 436 12.62 -2.76 22.23
CA PRO A 436 11.48 -3.40 22.88
C PRO A 436 11.76 -4.88 23.19
N GLU A 437 11.29 -5.39 24.33
CA GLU A 437 11.50 -6.79 24.76
C GLU A 437 10.88 -7.80 23.79
N ASP A 438 9.80 -7.40 23.11
CA ASP A 438 9.09 -8.18 22.10
C ASP A 438 9.83 -8.26 20.74
N ARG A 439 10.89 -7.47 20.53
CA ARG A 439 11.64 -7.44 19.26
C ARG A 439 12.63 -8.61 19.10
N LEU A 440 12.92 -9.33 20.19
CA LEU A 440 13.91 -10.41 20.23
C LEU A 440 13.32 -11.68 20.86
N GLN A 441 12.02 -11.91 20.66
CA GLN A 441 11.29 -13.02 21.29
C GLN A 441 11.90 -14.39 20.97
N PHE A 442 12.40 -14.59 19.76
CA PHE A 442 12.99 -15.84 19.30
C PHE A 442 14.51 -15.87 19.45
N GLY A 443 15.11 -14.70 19.72
CA GLY A 443 16.56 -14.52 19.83
C GLY A 443 17.21 -14.42 18.46
N ALA A 444 17.74 -13.24 18.13
CA ALA A 444 18.50 -13.06 16.90
C ALA A 444 19.99 -13.43 17.10
N PRO A 445 20.67 -14.02 16.11
CA PRO A 445 22.11 -14.19 16.11
C PRO A 445 22.80 -12.88 15.67
N TRP A 446 22.76 -11.86 16.52
CA TRP A 446 23.41 -10.57 16.27
C TRP A 446 24.59 -10.32 17.20
N ARG A 447 25.66 -9.74 16.65
CA ARG A 447 26.87 -9.40 17.40
C ARG A 447 26.54 -8.27 18.39
N HIS A 448 27.10 -8.31 19.59
CA HIS A 448 26.94 -7.18 20.52
C HIS A 448 27.48 -5.87 19.90
N PRO A 449 26.68 -4.78 19.92
CA PRO A 449 27.12 -3.51 19.36
C PRO A 449 28.26 -2.92 20.19
N PRO A 450 29.11 -2.05 19.58
CA PRO A 450 30.17 -1.36 20.31
C PRO A 450 29.63 -0.60 21.53
N ARG A 451 30.29 -0.80 22.69
CA ARG A 451 29.91 -0.15 23.95
C ARG A 451 30.10 1.38 23.93
N THR A 452 30.99 1.88 23.08
CA THR A 452 31.32 3.30 22.93
C THR A 452 30.55 3.92 21.77
N ASP A 453 30.16 5.19 21.93
CA ASP A 453 29.50 5.97 20.89
C ASP A 453 30.50 6.50 19.85
N ASN A 454 31.12 5.55 19.14
CA ASN A 454 32.02 5.84 18.04
C ASN A 454 31.34 5.47 16.70
N PRO A 455 31.01 6.47 15.86
CA PRO A 455 30.35 6.23 14.57
C PRO A 455 31.11 5.29 13.63
N ALA A 456 32.45 5.34 13.64
CA ALA A 456 33.29 4.49 12.78
C ALA A 456 33.24 3.01 13.22
N LEU A 457 33.33 2.75 14.52
CA LEU A 457 33.19 1.38 15.07
C LEU A 457 31.78 0.83 14.86
N CYS A 458 30.75 1.68 14.98
CA CYS A 458 29.38 1.28 14.70
C CYS A 458 29.18 0.95 13.22
N LEU A 459 29.84 1.68 12.31
CA LEU A 459 29.80 1.39 10.87
C LEU A 459 30.49 0.06 10.54
N GLU A 460 31.66 -0.20 11.12
CA GLU A 460 32.36 -1.48 10.95
C GLU A 460 31.54 -2.66 11.48
N TRP A 461 30.94 -2.50 12.66
CA TRP A 461 30.02 -3.50 13.22
C TRP A 461 28.83 -3.74 12.29
N ALA A 462 28.19 -2.69 11.78
CA ALA A 462 27.05 -2.81 10.87
C ALA A 462 27.44 -3.54 9.57
N LYS A 463 28.62 -3.25 9.03
CA LYS A 463 29.16 -3.95 7.85
C LYS A 463 29.37 -5.43 8.11
N LEU A 464 29.97 -5.80 9.24
CA LEU A 464 30.20 -7.20 9.61
C LEU A 464 28.88 -7.94 9.82
N GLN A 465 27.94 -7.34 10.54
CA GLN A 465 26.63 -7.94 10.80
C GLN A 465 25.88 -8.20 9.50
N LEU A 466 25.86 -7.22 8.59
CA LEU A 466 25.22 -7.35 7.29
C LEU A 466 25.91 -8.37 6.37
N LEU A 467 27.25 -8.40 6.37
CA LEU A 467 28.05 -9.37 5.61
C LEU A 467 27.76 -10.80 6.06
N ASP A 468 27.81 -11.06 7.36
CA ASP A 468 27.56 -12.39 7.92
C ASP A 468 26.14 -12.87 7.59
N PHE A 469 25.15 -11.98 7.69
CA PHE A 469 23.76 -12.28 7.35
C PHE A 469 23.61 -12.64 5.86
N VAL A 470 24.14 -11.81 4.95
CA VAL A 470 24.04 -12.07 3.50
C VAL A 470 24.81 -13.35 3.12
N GLN A 471 25.99 -13.59 3.69
CA GLN A 471 26.75 -14.81 3.43
C GLN A 471 25.98 -16.06 3.89
N SER A 472 25.31 -15.97 5.05
CA SER A 472 24.46 -17.05 5.56
C SER A 472 23.29 -17.34 4.62
N LEU A 473 22.63 -16.28 4.11
CA LEU A 473 21.59 -16.42 3.09
C LEU A 473 22.12 -17.04 1.79
N VAL A 474 23.28 -16.62 1.31
CA VAL A 474 23.92 -17.19 0.11
C VAL A 474 24.23 -18.67 0.30
N ASN A 475 24.73 -19.06 1.47
CA ASN A 475 25.06 -20.44 1.80
C ASN A 475 23.82 -21.33 1.92
N ALA A 476 22.69 -20.76 2.38
CA ALA A 476 21.40 -21.43 2.43
C ALA A 476 20.70 -21.48 1.06
N GLU A 477 21.39 -21.12 -0.03
CA GLU A 477 20.79 -20.91 -1.35
C GLU A 477 19.53 -20.08 -1.29
N PHE A 478 19.53 -19.13 -0.35
CA PHE A 478 18.45 -18.19 -0.11
C PHE A 478 17.13 -18.78 0.42
N GLY A 479 17.02 -20.11 0.57
CA GLY A 479 15.78 -20.82 0.92
C GLY A 479 15.32 -20.62 2.37
N VAL A 480 14.53 -19.58 2.64
CA VAL A 480 13.88 -19.36 3.95
C VAL A 480 12.37 -19.21 3.82
N ASN A 481 11.59 -20.27 4.07
CA ASN A 481 10.12 -20.22 3.99
C ASN A 481 9.43 -19.92 5.35
N TYR A 482 9.53 -18.68 5.83
CA TYR A 482 8.95 -18.30 7.13
C TYR A 482 7.41 -18.23 7.15
N LEU A 483 6.77 -18.02 5.99
CA LEU A 483 5.29 -17.95 5.89
C LEU A 483 4.65 -19.34 6.01
N GLY A 484 5.28 -20.38 5.47
CA GLY A 484 4.79 -21.76 5.56
C GLY A 484 4.80 -22.31 7.00
N ASP A 485 5.80 -21.91 7.78
CA ASP A 485 6.07 -22.49 9.11
C ASP A 485 5.80 -21.50 10.27
N HIS A 486 5.30 -20.29 9.96
CA HIS A 486 5.11 -19.19 10.92
C HIS A 486 6.39 -18.84 11.69
N SER A 487 7.55 -19.16 11.13
CA SER A 487 8.87 -18.98 11.74
C SER A 487 9.35 -17.53 11.53
N LEU A 488 8.73 -16.60 12.25
CA LEU A 488 9.05 -15.17 12.23
C LEU A 488 10.44 -14.86 12.81
N GLU A 489 11.17 -15.86 13.29
CA GLU A 489 12.51 -15.76 13.89
C GLU A 489 13.51 -14.99 13.00
N ILE A 490 13.41 -15.11 11.67
CA ILE A 490 14.28 -14.36 10.75
C ILE A 490 14.03 -12.84 10.79
N LEU A 491 12.86 -12.39 11.24
CA LEU A 491 12.53 -10.98 11.39
C LEU A 491 13.07 -10.37 12.69
N ASP A 492 13.52 -11.19 13.65
CA ASP A 492 14.22 -10.69 14.84
C ASP A 492 15.65 -10.21 14.48
N ASP A 493 16.24 -10.70 13.37
CA ASP A 493 17.55 -10.25 12.92
C ASP A 493 17.48 -8.80 12.37
N PRO A 494 18.26 -7.86 12.93
CA PRO A 494 18.21 -6.47 12.51
C PRO A 494 18.67 -6.24 11.07
N SER A 495 19.51 -7.13 10.53
CA SER A 495 19.98 -7.10 9.14
C SER A 495 18.87 -7.52 8.19
N SER A 496 18.06 -8.50 8.60
CA SER A 496 16.85 -8.90 7.87
C SER A 496 15.91 -7.70 7.76
N VAL A 497 15.54 -7.07 8.88
CA VAL A 497 14.66 -5.89 8.90
C VAL A 497 15.24 -4.74 8.07
N ALA A 498 16.52 -4.41 8.26
CA ALA A 498 17.18 -3.36 7.49
C ALA A 498 17.15 -3.64 5.98
N LEU A 499 17.38 -4.89 5.56
CA LEU A 499 17.32 -5.28 4.16
C LEU A 499 15.90 -5.25 3.59
N LEU A 500 14.88 -5.59 4.39
CA LEU A 500 13.46 -5.53 4.00
C LEU A 500 12.95 -4.10 3.84
N GLU A 501 13.55 -3.13 4.55
CA GLU A 501 13.23 -1.71 4.44
C GLU A 501 13.89 -1.02 3.22
N VAL A 502 15.03 -1.51 2.74
CA VAL A 502 15.85 -0.84 1.73
C VAL A 502 15.81 -1.49 0.36
N PHE A 503 15.74 -2.82 0.31
CA PHE A 503 15.39 -3.52 -0.90
C PHE A 503 13.88 -3.65 -0.94
N PRO A 504 13.23 -3.46 -2.11
CA PRO A 504 11.86 -3.93 -2.27
C PRO A 504 11.84 -5.40 -1.82
N TYR A 505 11.04 -5.71 -0.80
CA TYR A 505 10.88 -7.02 -0.13
C TYR A 505 11.20 -8.22 -1.01
N TYR A 506 10.74 -8.14 -2.25
CA TYR A 506 10.71 -9.16 -3.26
C TYR A 506 12.06 -9.56 -3.88
N SER A 507 13.07 -8.68 -3.88
CA SER A 507 14.44 -9.13 -4.18
C SER A 507 14.94 -10.08 -3.10
N LEU A 508 14.45 -9.90 -1.86
CA LEU A 508 14.74 -10.75 -0.70
C LEU A 508 13.71 -11.86 -0.43
N MET A 509 12.52 -11.80 -1.03
CA MET A 509 11.46 -12.80 -0.88
C MET A 509 11.40 -13.78 -2.04
N LYS A 510 11.90 -13.42 -3.23
CA LYS A 510 12.21 -14.46 -4.22
C LYS A 510 13.23 -15.44 -3.66
N LEU A 511 14.20 -14.96 -2.86
CA LEU A 511 15.17 -15.81 -2.13
C LEU A 511 14.48 -17.01 -1.47
N LYS A 512 13.25 -16.81 -0.98
CA LYS A 512 12.55 -17.65 -0.02
C LYS A 512 11.64 -18.74 -0.61
N LYS A 513 11.59 -18.93 -1.94
CA LYS A 513 11.00 -20.12 -2.57
C LYS A 513 12.10 -21.04 -3.13
N PRO A 514 12.16 -22.32 -2.72
CA PRO A 514 13.10 -23.27 -3.28
C PRO A 514 12.71 -23.51 -4.74
N LYS A 515 13.69 -23.41 -5.64
CA LYS A 515 13.62 -23.72 -7.09
C LYS A 515 13.11 -22.60 -7.99
N ALA A 516 13.97 -21.63 -8.27
CA ALA A 516 14.10 -21.09 -9.63
C ALA A 516 15.49 -20.47 -9.77
N ASP A 517 16.21 -20.83 -10.82
CA ASP A 517 17.60 -20.46 -11.13
C ASP A 517 17.89 -18.94 -11.30
N GLY A 518 16.97 -18.06 -10.89
CA GLY A 518 17.06 -16.60 -11.01
C GLY A 518 17.85 -15.89 -9.89
N PHE A 519 18.58 -16.61 -9.05
CA PHE A 519 19.34 -16.03 -7.91
C PHE A 519 20.78 -15.61 -8.25
N SER A 520 21.24 -15.89 -9.47
CA SER A 520 22.60 -15.55 -9.92
C SER A 520 22.89 -14.04 -9.80
N PHE A 521 21.96 -13.18 -10.19
CA PHE A 521 22.12 -11.72 -10.20
C PHE A 521 22.25 -11.08 -8.81
N VAL A 522 21.30 -11.32 -7.90
CA VAL A 522 21.33 -10.73 -6.55
C VAL A 522 22.57 -11.20 -5.79
N LYS A 523 22.93 -12.48 -5.94
CA LYS A 523 24.17 -13.04 -5.43
C LYS A 523 25.40 -12.32 -5.99
N LYS A 524 25.50 -12.14 -7.31
CA LYS A 524 26.63 -11.45 -7.97
C LYS A 524 26.79 -10.01 -7.50
N LEU A 525 25.72 -9.23 -7.41
CA LEU A 525 25.77 -7.82 -6.99
C LEU A 525 26.11 -7.64 -5.52
N LEU A 526 25.48 -8.44 -4.64
CA LEU A 526 25.79 -8.38 -3.21
C LEU A 526 27.25 -8.80 -2.97
N ILE A 527 27.70 -9.89 -3.58
CA ILE A 527 29.11 -10.33 -3.49
C ILE A 527 30.06 -9.26 -4.06
N SER A 528 29.71 -8.60 -5.17
CA SER A 528 30.51 -7.52 -5.75
C SER A 528 30.66 -6.33 -4.78
N TRP A 529 29.57 -5.90 -4.14
CA TRP A 529 29.61 -4.86 -3.12
C TRP A 529 30.53 -5.23 -1.95
N PHE A 530 30.47 -6.49 -1.49
CA PHE A 530 31.32 -6.97 -0.40
C PHE A 530 32.79 -7.15 -0.80
N ALA A 531 33.08 -7.54 -2.04
CA ALA A 531 34.45 -7.66 -2.55
C ALA A 531 35.18 -6.30 -2.60
N LEU A 532 34.44 -5.20 -2.69
CA LEU A 532 34.95 -3.82 -2.66
C LEU A 532 35.10 -3.26 -1.23
N CYS A 533 34.54 -3.93 -0.21
CA CYS A 533 34.76 -3.53 1.18
C CYS A 533 36.16 -3.99 1.64
N PRO A 534 36.98 -3.12 2.25
CA PRO A 534 38.28 -3.51 2.76
C PRO A 534 38.11 -4.62 3.80
N LYS A 535 38.81 -5.74 3.60
CA LYS A 535 38.87 -6.84 4.56
C LYS A 535 39.55 -6.33 5.83
N GLY A 536 38.75 -5.87 6.80
CA GLY A 536 39.20 -5.68 8.17
C GLY A 536 39.61 -7.03 8.78
N PRO A 537 40.49 -7.04 9.80
CA PRO A 537 40.98 -8.27 10.39
C PRO A 537 39.80 -9.07 10.95
N ILE A 538 39.66 -10.29 10.45
CA ILE A 538 38.73 -11.29 10.96
C ILE A 538 39.13 -11.57 12.40
N LEU A 539 38.49 -10.90 13.36
CA LEU A 539 38.54 -11.33 14.76
C LEU A 539 37.85 -12.68 14.82
N HIS A 540 38.66 -13.74 14.92
CA HIS A 540 38.22 -15.09 15.24
C HIS A 540 37.42 -15.06 16.55
N SER A 541 36.09 -15.06 16.43
CA SER A 541 35.15 -15.41 17.50
C SER A 541 34.73 -16.87 17.28
N PRO A 542 34.44 -17.66 18.33
CA PRO A 542 34.25 -19.10 18.21
C PRO A 542 33.10 -19.41 17.26
N ARG A 543 33.30 -20.41 16.38
CA ARG A 543 32.26 -20.95 15.50
C ARG A 543 30.98 -21.22 16.29
N ILE A 544 29.93 -20.46 16.05
CA ILE A 544 28.57 -20.90 16.37
C ILE A 544 28.15 -21.80 15.22
N SER A 545 28.31 -23.10 15.41
CA SER A 545 27.72 -24.13 14.56
C SER A 545 26.21 -24.17 14.80
N GLY A 546 25.48 -23.22 14.20
CA GLY A 546 24.02 -23.12 14.31
C GLY A 546 23.28 -23.24 12.99
N TYR A 547 23.98 -23.40 11.85
CA TYR A 547 23.35 -23.41 10.52
C TYR A 547 23.34 -24.77 9.82
N SER A 548 23.76 -25.86 10.47
CA SER A 548 23.66 -27.20 9.89
C SER A 548 23.05 -28.20 10.88
N LYS A 549 21.73 -28.38 10.76
CA LYS A 549 20.86 -29.45 11.29
C LYS A 549 19.65 -28.87 12.02
N MET A 550 18.69 -28.37 11.25
CA MET A 550 17.28 -28.59 11.59
C MET A 550 16.81 -29.79 10.78
N SER A 551 17.24 -30.98 11.23
CA SER A 551 16.48 -32.20 10.97
C SER A 551 15.52 -32.33 12.15
N CYS A 552 14.22 -32.36 11.83
CA CYS A 552 13.14 -32.47 12.78
C CYS A 552 13.19 -33.85 13.46
N GLU A 553 13.82 -33.96 14.63
CA GLU A 553 13.59 -35.03 15.59
C GLU A 553 13.37 -34.39 16.97
N MET A 554 12.10 -34.14 17.28
CA MET A 554 11.68 -33.73 18.63
C MET A 554 11.77 -34.93 19.57
N ALA A 555 12.77 -34.91 20.45
CA ALA A 555 12.72 -35.66 21.71
C ALA A 555 12.15 -34.73 22.79
N CYS A 556 10.90 -34.96 23.21
CA CYS A 556 10.28 -34.28 24.34
C CYS A 556 10.95 -34.74 25.66
N PRO A 557 11.35 -33.83 26.57
CA PRO A 557 11.66 -34.22 27.94
C PRO A 557 10.44 -34.03 28.86
N GLY A 558 10.01 -35.13 29.46
CA GLY A 558 9.54 -35.23 30.85
C GLY A 558 8.25 -34.49 31.22
N ALA A 559 7.13 -35.19 31.12
CA ALA A 559 5.99 -34.98 32.02
C ALA A 559 5.82 -36.25 32.87
N ASP A 560 5.82 -36.07 34.19
CA ASP A 560 5.69 -37.12 35.18
C ASP A 560 4.44 -37.97 34.98
N ALA A 561 4.63 -39.28 35.15
CA ALA A 561 3.56 -40.26 35.22
C ALA A 561 2.95 -40.27 36.63
N ASN A 562 1.64 -40.03 36.73
CA ASN A 562 0.68 -40.93 37.37
C ASN A 562 -0.74 -40.33 37.46
N GLU A 563 -1.71 -41.25 37.43
CA GLU A 563 -3.15 -41.14 37.77
C GLU A 563 -4.18 -40.85 36.66
N LEU A 564 -4.56 -41.96 36.01
CA LEU A 564 -5.90 -42.58 36.00
C LEU A 564 -7.12 -41.84 35.38
N SER A 565 -7.66 -42.52 34.36
CA SER A 565 -9.07 -42.93 34.17
C SER A 565 -9.91 -42.30 33.03
N GLU A 566 -9.86 -43.02 31.89
CA GLU A 566 -11.00 -43.46 31.06
C GLU A 566 -11.77 -42.50 30.10
N PRO A 567 -12.36 -43.04 29.00
CA PRO A 567 -12.18 -42.50 27.65
C PRO A 567 -13.43 -41.84 27.04
N ALA A 568 -13.19 -40.92 26.09
CA ALA A 568 -14.22 -40.35 25.22
C ALA A 568 -14.58 -41.30 24.06
N PRO A 569 -15.86 -41.38 23.66
CA PRO A 569 -16.29 -42.24 22.56
C PRO A 569 -16.06 -41.60 21.19
N VAL A 570 -15.55 -42.45 20.29
CA VAL A 570 -15.48 -42.30 18.84
C VAL A 570 -16.88 -42.40 18.22
N LEU A 571 -17.19 -41.58 17.21
CA LEU A 571 -17.85 -41.95 15.93
C LEU A 571 -18.24 -40.66 15.17
N VAL A 572 -17.49 -40.32 14.11
CA VAL A 572 -17.76 -40.62 12.69
C VAL A 572 -18.54 -39.49 11.99
N ALA A 573 -17.81 -38.85 11.08
CA ALA A 573 -18.32 -37.98 10.04
C ALA A 573 -19.15 -38.78 9.03
N ALA A 574 -20.35 -38.30 8.74
CA ALA A 574 -21.10 -38.65 7.55
C ALA A 574 -21.21 -37.41 6.66
N SER A 575 -20.57 -37.50 5.49
CA SER A 575 -20.86 -36.71 4.30
C SER A 575 -22.35 -36.76 3.95
N TYR A 576 -22.95 -35.68 3.44
CA TYR A 576 -23.85 -35.74 2.29
C TYR A 576 -24.08 -34.36 1.67
N THR A 577 -24.15 -34.43 0.34
CA THR A 577 -24.32 -33.41 -0.69
C THR A 577 -25.78 -32.92 -0.83
N GLY A 578 -25.99 -31.61 -0.88
CA GLY A 578 -27.07 -30.85 -1.58
C GLY A 578 -28.56 -31.18 -1.31
N PRO A 579 -29.51 -30.34 -1.76
CA PRO A 579 -29.41 -29.08 -2.53
C PRO A 579 -29.31 -27.81 -1.67
#